data_AF-A0AAE0AMT8-F1
#
_entry.id   AF-A0AAE0AMT8-F1
#
_cell.length_a   1.000
_cell.length_b   1.000
_cell.length_c   1.000
_cell.angle_alpha   90.00
_cell.angle_beta   90.00
_cell.angle_gamma   90.00
#
_symmetry.space_group_name_H-M   'P 1'
#
loop_
_entity.id
_entity.type
_entity.pdbx_description
1 polymer ?
#
loop_
_entity_poly.entity_id
_entity_poly.type
_entity_poly.pdbx_seq_one_letter_code
_entity_poly.pdbx_strand_id
1 'polypeptide(L)'
;MIFSRIDKRVFKLSKMIVKHSRFVVFSPLVNENPNIVKNPSFISVKFRSLCSSRLAQQPKVSFTESNRSPNSLVATRVSRLSRTEAQDVLFDYLHSTRSLSFTDAEHISKNSPPYVEKLFSKINNDNDVTRSLTKFLRYNPINELEPFLESLGLSPSEVSSLLPQHLMFLSDDHVMFDNFHVLCGYGIPRTNIGNMYKKAREIFEYDYGVLALKLLAYENLSFK
;
A
#
# COMPACT_ATOMS: atom_id res chain seq x y z
N MET A 1 -10.95 -19.91 -12.53
CA MET A 1 -12.17 -20.06 -11.69
C MET A 1 -11.99 -19.73 -10.19
N ILE A 2 -10.76 -19.52 -9.68
CA ILE A 2 -10.49 -19.24 -8.25
C ILE A 2 -10.68 -17.75 -7.89
N PHE A 3 -10.30 -16.84 -8.80
CA PHE A 3 -10.47 -15.38 -8.62
C PHE A 3 -11.92 -14.97 -8.34
N SER A 4 -12.91 -15.57 -9.02
CA SER A 4 -14.33 -15.21 -8.82
C SER A 4 -14.91 -15.62 -7.46
N ARG A 5 -14.26 -16.55 -6.73
CA ARG A 5 -14.68 -16.95 -5.37
C ARG A 5 -14.16 -16.00 -4.30
N ILE A 6 -12.94 -15.49 -4.47
CA ILE A 6 -12.34 -14.53 -3.54
C ILE A 6 -13.08 -13.20 -3.64
N ASP A 7 -13.35 -12.72 -4.87
CA ASP A 7 -14.13 -11.49 -5.06
C ASP A 7 -15.56 -11.60 -4.52
N LYS A 8 -16.21 -12.76 -4.67
CA LYS A 8 -17.52 -12.99 -4.05
C LYS A 8 -17.47 -13.00 -2.52
N ARG A 9 -16.43 -13.56 -1.92
CA ARG A 9 -16.26 -13.57 -0.45
C ARG A 9 -15.96 -12.17 0.08
N VAL A 10 -15.06 -11.44 -0.56
CA VAL A 10 -14.72 -10.04 -0.20
C VAL A 10 -15.94 -9.13 -0.38
N PHE A 11 -16.70 -9.30 -1.46
CA PHE A 11 -17.93 -8.55 -1.70
C PHE A 11 -19.06 -8.91 -0.73
N LYS A 12 -19.15 -10.19 -0.32
CA LYS A 12 -20.10 -10.64 0.71
C LYS A 12 -19.70 -10.13 2.10
N LEU A 13 -18.40 -10.14 2.42
CA LEU A 13 -17.84 -9.61 3.66
C LEU A 13 -18.09 -8.11 3.76
N SER A 14 -17.77 -7.33 2.71
CA SER A 14 -18.01 -5.88 2.70
C SER A 14 -19.50 -5.54 2.77
N LYS A 15 -20.38 -6.19 1.99
CA LYS A 15 -21.84 -5.99 2.10
C LYS A 15 -22.40 -6.35 3.47
N MET A 16 -21.83 -7.33 4.18
CA MET A 16 -22.34 -7.78 5.48
C MET A 16 -21.79 -6.97 6.65
N ILE A 17 -20.54 -6.51 6.60
CA ILE A 17 -20.00 -5.56 7.58
C ILE A 17 -20.82 -4.26 7.53
N VAL A 18 -21.13 -3.76 6.34
CA VAL A 18 -21.99 -2.58 6.11
C VAL A 18 -23.44 -2.82 6.57
N LYS A 19 -23.95 -4.06 6.53
CA LYS A 19 -25.32 -4.39 6.97
C LYS A 19 -25.42 -4.57 8.49
N HIS A 20 -24.38 -5.08 9.14
CA HIS A 20 -24.34 -5.27 10.59
C HIS A 20 -23.95 -4.02 11.37
N SER A 21 -23.30 -3.03 10.75
CA SER A 21 -23.01 -1.73 11.38
C SER A 21 -24.28 -0.95 11.78
N ARG A 22 -25.45 -1.27 11.21
CA ARG A 22 -26.74 -0.66 11.59
C ARG A 22 -27.44 -1.30 12.79
N PHE A 23 -27.00 -2.46 13.27
CA PHE A 23 -27.79 -3.25 14.23
C PHE A 23 -27.06 -3.71 15.48
N VAL A 24 -25.76 -3.40 15.64
CA VAL A 24 -25.02 -3.85 16.81
C VAL A 24 -24.49 -2.66 17.61
N VAL A 25 -25.39 -2.13 18.45
CA VAL A 25 -25.02 -1.33 19.62
C VAL A 25 -24.41 -2.31 20.63
N PHE A 26 -23.08 -2.32 20.76
CA PHE A 26 -22.45 -2.94 21.92
C PHE A 26 -22.42 -1.92 23.04
N SER A 27 -23.14 -2.21 24.13
CA SER A 27 -23.03 -1.50 25.40
C SER A 27 -21.58 -1.62 25.93
N PRO A 28 -21.00 -0.56 26.54
CA PRO A 28 -19.65 -0.66 27.05
C PRO A 28 -19.65 -1.51 28.32
N LEU A 29 -19.00 -2.68 28.26
CA LEU A 29 -18.67 -3.45 29.46
C LEU A 29 -17.37 -2.91 30.02
N VAL A 30 -17.53 -2.16 31.12
CA VAL A 30 -16.48 -1.83 32.08
C VAL A 30 -16.03 -3.14 32.74
N ASN A 31 -14.73 -3.45 32.72
CA ASN A 31 -13.87 -3.58 33.89
C ASN A 31 -12.75 -4.65 33.76
N GLU A 32 -11.68 -4.38 34.52
CA GLU A 32 -10.61 -5.23 35.05
C GLU A 32 -9.52 -5.75 34.09
N ASN A 33 -8.30 -5.25 34.31
CA ASN A 33 -7.05 -5.91 33.91
C ASN A 33 -6.99 -7.34 34.46
N PRO A 34 -6.39 -8.28 33.70
CA PRO A 34 -5.25 -8.97 34.30
C PRO A 34 -4.10 -9.29 33.34
N ASN A 35 -2.89 -9.09 33.86
CA ASN A 35 -1.69 -9.93 33.78
C ASN A 35 -1.12 -10.37 32.41
N ILE A 36 0.05 -9.79 32.17
CA ILE A 36 1.19 -10.26 31.35
C ILE A 36 1.24 -11.79 31.23
N VAL A 37 1.01 -12.28 30.01
CA VAL A 37 1.45 -13.62 29.58
C VAL A 37 2.24 -13.48 28.28
N LYS A 38 3.42 -14.09 28.31
CA LYS A 38 4.47 -14.02 27.30
C LYS A 38 4.07 -14.73 25.99
N ASN A 39 4.48 -14.11 24.89
CA ASN A 39 4.68 -14.63 23.53
C ASN A 39 4.58 -16.15 23.34
N PRO A 40 3.79 -16.62 22.37
CA PRO A 40 4.09 -17.82 21.61
C PRO A 40 4.67 -17.43 20.23
N SER A 41 5.91 -17.87 20.04
CA SER A 41 6.71 -17.94 18.82
C SER A 41 5.94 -18.14 17.51
N PHE A 42 6.17 -17.27 16.53
CA PHE A 42 5.84 -17.52 15.12
C PHE A 42 6.85 -18.49 14.50
N ILE A 43 6.34 -19.57 13.92
CA ILE A 43 7.10 -20.53 13.13
C ILE A 43 7.61 -19.83 11.87
N SER A 44 8.94 -19.78 11.71
CA SER A 44 9.59 -19.26 10.51
C SER A 44 9.39 -20.22 9.33
N VAL A 45 8.54 -19.84 8.39
CA VAL A 45 8.48 -20.51 7.08
C VAL A 45 9.60 -19.92 6.21
N LYS A 46 10.67 -20.70 6.02
CA LYS A 46 11.76 -20.39 5.09
C LYS A 46 11.22 -20.25 3.66
N PHE A 47 11.10 -19.02 3.17
CA PHE A 47 11.05 -18.79 1.73
C PHE A 47 12.48 -18.88 1.17
N ARG A 48 12.72 -19.86 0.29
CA ARG A 48 13.94 -19.91 -0.52
C ARG A 48 13.93 -18.72 -1.48
N SER A 49 14.77 -17.72 -1.20
CA SER A 49 15.15 -16.70 -2.19
C SER A 49 15.90 -17.39 -3.33
N LEU A 50 15.42 -17.24 -4.56
CA LEU A 50 16.20 -17.55 -5.75
C LEU A 50 17.03 -16.31 -6.09
N CYS A 51 18.28 -16.31 -5.65
CA CYS A 51 19.30 -15.41 -6.20
C CYS A 51 19.57 -15.82 -7.65
N SER A 52 19.21 -14.98 -8.61
CA SER A 52 19.58 -15.18 -10.02
C SER A 52 20.98 -14.64 -10.25
N SER A 53 21.98 -15.54 -10.23
CA SER A 53 23.34 -15.25 -10.70
C SER A 53 23.38 -15.19 -12.22
N ARG A 54 24.00 -14.12 -12.75
CA ARG A 54 24.22 -13.87 -14.19
C ARG A 54 24.89 -15.08 -14.86
N LEU A 55 24.31 -15.53 -15.98
CA LEU A 55 24.99 -16.37 -16.96
C LEU A 55 24.93 -15.69 -18.33
N ALA A 56 26.10 -15.51 -18.93
CA ALA A 56 26.30 -14.84 -20.20
C ALA A 56 25.63 -15.62 -21.34
N GLN A 57 24.82 -14.94 -22.16
CA GLN A 57 24.37 -15.45 -23.45
C GLN A 57 25.01 -14.63 -24.57
N GLN A 58 25.79 -15.32 -25.41
CA GLN A 58 26.20 -14.89 -26.74
C GLN A 58 24.97 -14.75 -27.64
N PRO A 59 24.85 -13.71 -28.48
CA PRO A 59 23.67 -13.53 -29.32
C PRO A 59 23.82 -14.30 -30.64
N LYS A 60 22.85 -15.17 -30.93
CA LYS A 60 22.60 -15.65 -32.30
C LYS A 60 21.52 -14.76 -32.90
N VAL A 61 21.93 -14.02 -33.91
CA VAL A 61 21.16 -13.00 -34.63
C VAL A 61 20.06 -13.64 -35.48
N SER A 62 18.84 -13.09 -35.39
CA SER A 62 17.93 -13.00 -36.53
C SER A 62 17.40 -11.57 -36.62
N PHE A 63 17.77 -10.92 -37.71
CA PHE A 63 17.38 -9.56 -38.05
C PHE A 63 15.88 -9.48 -38.34
N THR A 64 15.20 -8.55 -37.69
CA THR A 64 14.03 -7.86 -38.25
C THR A 64 14.25 -6.38 -38.00
N GLU A 65 14.71 -5.68 -39.03
CA GLU A 65 14.92 -4.24 -39.03
C GLU A 65 13.58 -3.52 -38.84
N SER A 66 13.40 -2.94 -37.66
CA SER A 66 12.48 -1.83 -37.48
C SER A 66 13.33 -0.59 -37.19
N ASN A 67 13.32 0.36 -38.12
CA ASN A 67 14.02 1.64 -38.04
C ASN A 67 13.57 2.45 -36.81
N ARG A 68 14.16 2.17 -35.64
CA ARG A 68 13.99 2.98 -34.44
C ARG A 68 15.25 3.79 -34.20
N SER A 69 15.10 5.12 -34.24
CA SER A 69 16.16 6.06 -33.93
C SER A 69 16.83 5.72 -32.58
N PRO A 70 18.17 5.64 -32.49
CA PRO A 70 18.91 5.32 -31.26
C PRO A 70 18.52 6.21 -30.07
N ASN A 71 18.17 7.47 -30.35
CA ASN A 71 17.82 8.47 -29.34
C ASN A 71 16.53 8.12 -28.57
N SER A 72 15.58 7.41 -29.21
CA SER A 72 14.31 7.02 -28.58
C SER A 72 14.50 5.98 -27.47
N LEU A 73 15.41 5.02 -27.69
CA LEU A 73 15.70 3.96 -26.73
C LEU A 73 16.47 4.48 -25.52
N VAL A 74 17.43 5.38 -25.74
CA VAL A 74 18.19 6.03 -24.66
C VAL A 74 17.27 6.91 -23.81
N ALA A 75 16.42 7.74 -24.43
CA ALA A 75 15.46 8.57 -23.69
C ALA A 75 14.47 7.74 -22.85
N THR A 76 13.99 6.62 -23.39
CA THR A 76 13.09 5.71 -22.66
C THR A 76 13.80 5.04 -21.47
N ARG A 77 15.09 4.69 -21.60
CA ARG A 77 15.88 4.10 -20.51
C ARG A 77 16.18 5.12 -19.41
N VAL A 78 16.58 6.33 -19.79
CA VAL A 78 16.82 7.44 -18.85
C VAL A 78 15.54 7.73 -18.06
N SER A 79 14.39 7.83 -18.74
CA SER A 79 13.09 8.02 -18.07
C SER A 79 12.74 6.90 -17.07
N ARG A 80 13.08 5.65 -17.37
CA ARG A 80 12.87 4.53 -16.44
C ARG A 80 13.77 4.62 -15.21
N LEU A 81 15.05 4.93 -15.41
CA LEU A 81 16.01 5.09 -14.32
C LEU A 81 15.60 6.24 -13.40
N SER A 82 15.23 7.39 -13.96
CA SER A 82 14.75 8.55 -13.19
C SER A 82 13.48 8.24 -12.40
N ARG A 83 12.58 7.41 -12.92
CA ARG A 83 11.40 6.94 -12.17
C ARG A 83 11.80 6.04 -11.01
N THR A 84 12.72 5.11 -11.21
CA THR A 84 13.22 4.24 -10.13
C THR A 84 13.92 5.07 -9.05
N GLU A 85 14.76 6.02 -9.42
CA GLU A 85 15.40 6.95 -8.48
C GLU A 85 14.37 7.76 -7.69
N ALA A 86 13.29 8.22 -8.34
CA ALA A 86 12.22 8.93 -7.66
C ALA A 86 11.42 8.02 -6.69
N GLN A 87 11.20 6.76 -7.05
CA GLN A 87 10.61 5.77 -6.15
C GLN A 87 11.49 5.50 -4.93
N ASP A 88 12.80 5.38 -5.13
CA ASP A 88 13.76 5.15 -4.04
C ASP A 88 13.81 6.37 -3.10
N VAL A 89 13.78 7.59 -3.63
CA VAL A 89 13.69 8.80 -2.79
C VAL A 89 12.37 8.88 -2.01
N LEU A 90 11.24 8.54 -2.64
CA LEU A 90 9.95 8.48 -1.95
C LEU A 90 9.95 7.41 -0.85
N PHE A 91 10.54 6.25 -1.12
CA PHE A 91 10.74 5.19 -0.14
C PHE A 91 11.56 5.69 1.06
N ASP A 92 12.71 6.30 0.81
CA ASP A 92 13.60 6.82 1.86
C ASP A 92 12.92 7.89 2.72
N TYR A 93 12.12 8.76 2.09
CA TYR A 93 11.31 9.73 2.82
C TYR A 93 10.28 9.04 3.73
N LEU A 94 9.48 8.14 3.18
CA LEU A 94 8.42 7.44 3.93
C LEU A 94 8.99 6.59 5.09
N HIS A 95 10.10 5.88 4.84
CA HIS A 95 10.72 5.03 5.85
C HIS A 95 11.56 5.83 6.84
N SER A 96 12.54 6.60 6.37
CA SER A 96 13.54 7.24 7.23
C SER A 96 13.05 8.54 7.86
N THR A 97 12.25 9.33 7.13
CA THR A 97 11.76 10.62 7.64
C THR A 97 10.44 10.45 8.39
N ARG A 98 9.54 9.61 7.86
CA ARG A 98 8.17 9.46 8.38
C ARG A 98 7.98 8.21 9.23
N SER A 99 9.04 7.41 9.42
CA SER A 99 9.06 6.24 10.30
C SER A 99 8.00 5.18 9.96
N LEU A 100 7.57 5.10 8.69
CA LEU A 100 6.73 4.00 8.24
C LEU A 100 7.54 2.70 8.21
N SER A 101 6.84 1.57 8.35
CA SER A 101 7.48 0.26 8.23
C SER A 101 8.15 0.12 6.86
N PHE A 102 9.27 -0.61 6.81
CA PHE A 102 9.97 -0.87 5.54
C PHE A 102 9.02 -1.43 4.49
N THR A 103 8.19 -2.41 4.86
CA THR A 103 7.23 -3.08 3.98
C THR A 103 6.20 -2.10 3.40
N ASP A 104 5.70 -1.18 4.23
CA ASP A 104 4.70 -0.21 3.78
C ASP A 104 5.31 0.88 2.93
N ALA A 105 6.45 1.43 3.34
CA ALA A 105 7.18 2.42 2.56
C ALA A 105 7.56 1.86 1.17
N GLU A 106 8.06 0.62 1.11
CA GLU A 106 8.42 -0.04 -0.15
C GLU A 106 7.20 -0.27 -1.04
N HIS A 107 6.09 -0.74 -0.46
CA HIS A 107 4.86 -0.95 -1.23
C HIS A 107 4.31 0.36 -1.76
N ILE A 108 4.23 1.39 -0.93
CA ILE A 108 3.67 2.69 -1.30
C ILE A 108 4.49 3.31 -2.43
N SER A 109 5.81 3.35 -2.32
CA SER A 109 6.66 3.98 -3.33
C SER A 109 6.61 3.25 -4.69
N LYS A 110 6.58 1.92 -4.69
CA LYS A 110 6.58 1.12 -5.92
C LYS A 110 5.22 1.06 -6.61
N ASN A 111 4.12 1.21 -5.86
CA ASN A 111 2.76 1.05 -6.37
C ASN A 111 1.98 2.37 -6.52
N SER A 112 2.66 3.53 -6.46
CA SER A 112 2.06 4.86 -6.72
C SER A 112 2.71 5.60 -7.92
N PRO A 113 2.65 5.04 -9.15
CA PRO A 113 3.29 5.66 -10.31
C PRO A 113 2.77 7.08 -10.67
N PRO A 114 1.46 7.33 -10.80
CA PRO A 114 0.95 8.70 -10.98
C PRO A 114 1.45 9.69 -9.94
N TYR A 115 1.53 9.30 -8.66
CA TYR A 115 2.06 10.17 -7.62
C TYR A 115 3.56 10.45 -7.82
N VAL A 116 4.35 9.44 -8.16
CA VAL A 116 5.78 9.60 -8.46
C VAL A 116 5.99 10.56 -9.64
N GLU A 117 5.16 10.49 -10.68
CA GLU A 117 5.20 11.44 -11.80
C GLU A 117 4.84 12.87 -11.36
N LYS A 118 3.80 13.01 -10.52
CA LYS A 118 3.43 14.29 -9.91
C LYS A 118 4.57 14.86 -9.07
N LEU A 119 5.26 14.03 -8.29
CA LEU A 119 6.41 14.42 -7.48
C LEU A 119 7.58 14.84 -8.39
N PHE A 120 7.84 14.09 -9.45
CA PHE A 120 8.86 14.42 -10.45
C PHE A 120 8.59 15.78 -11.13
N SER A 121 7.32 16.13 -11.37
CA SER A 121 6.95 17.44 -11.94
C SER A 121 7.29 18.65 -11.05
N LYS A 122 7.61 18.43 -9.76
CA LYS A 122 7.96 19.50 -8.80
C LYS A 122 9.43 19.87 -8.82
N ILE A 123 10.28 19.04 -9.43
CA ILE A 123 11.70 19.32 -9.59
C ILE A 123 11.98 19.84 -11.00
N ASN A 124 13.00 20.69 -11.12
CA ASN A 124 13.49 21.12 -12.42
C ASN A 124 14.19 19.93 -13.12
N ASN A 125 14.43 20.05 -14.44
CA ASN A 125 15.24 19.11 -15.24
C ASN A 125 16.73 19.15 -14.83
N ASP A 126 17.02 18.93 -13.55
CA ASP A 126 18.36 18.69 -13.06
C ASP A 126 18.83 17.31 -13.50
N ASN A 127 20.13 17.21 -13.80
CA ASN A 127 20.75 15.95 -14.17
C ASN A 127 20.81 14.93 -13.00
N ASP A 128 20.50 15.35 -11.77
CA ASP A 128 20.55 14.55 -10.55
C ASP A 128 19.19 14.54 -9.85
N VAL A 129 18.35 13.59 -10.26
CA VAL A 129 16.97 13.40 -9.76
C VAL A 129 16.97 13.12 -8.26
N THR A 130 17.84 12.21 -7.81
CA THR A 130 17.91 11.79 -6.41
C THR A 130 18.19 12.97 -5.49
N ARG A 131 19.20 13.78 -5.82
CA ARG A 131 19.57 14.94 -5.01
C ARG A 131 18.48 16.00 -4.99
N SER A 132 17.90 16.32 -6.15
CA SER A 132 16.88 17.37 -6.25
C SER A 132 15.58 16.99 -5.55
N LEU A 133 15.12 15.74 -5.69
CA LEU A 133 13.95 15.24 -4.95
C LEU A 133 14.20 15.14 -3.45
N THR A 134 15.37 14.62 -3.05
CA THR A 134 15.71 14.53 -1.62
C THR A 134 15.73 15.93 -0.99
N LYS A 135 16.30 16.92 -1.67
CA LYS A 135 16.29 18.32 -1.23
C LYS A 135 14.86 18.86 -1.16
N PHE A 136 14.02 18.59 -2.16
CA PHE A 136 12.63 19.03 -2.16
C PHE A 136 11.86 18.48 -0.96
N LEU A 137 11.89 17.17 -0.72
CA LEU A 137 11.14 16.52 0.36
C LEU A 137 11.63 16.91 1.77
N ARG A 138 12.90 17.32 1.93
CA ARG A 138 13.41 17.84 3.21
C ARG A 138 12.73 19.12 3.66
N TYR A 139 12.26 19.95 2.73
CA TYR A 139 11.67 21.26 3.03
C TYR A 139 10.17 21.34 2.71
N ASN A 140 9.62 20.33 2.03
CA ASN A 140 8.24 20.30 1.58
C ASN A 140 7.62 18.97 2.00
N PRO A 141 7.00 18.89 3.19
CA PRO A 141 6.28 17.68 3.58
C PRO A 141 5.15 17.41 2.58
N ILE A 142 4.99 16.16 2.20
CA ILE A 142 3.97 15.71 1.26
C ILE A 142 2.75 15.15 1.99
N ASN A 143 1.59 15.20 1.32
CA ASN A 143 0.42 14.44 1.75
C ASN A 143 0.65 12.94 1.45
N GLU A 144 0.92 12.15 2.49
CA GLU A 144 1.23 10.72 2.46
C GLU A 144 0.01 9.86 2.11
N LEU A 145 -1.19 10.36 2.36
CA LEU A 145 -2.44 9.65 2.05
C LEU A 145 -2.62 9.51 0.54
N GLU A 146 -2.11 10.46 -0.25
CA GLU A 146 -2.22 10.42 -1.71
C GLU A 146 -1.47 9.22 -2.32
N PRO A 147 -0.14 9.07 -2.14
CA PRO A 147 0.58 7.88 -2.63
C PRO A 147 0.11 6.60 -1.95
N PHE A 148 -0.33 6.65 -0.69
CA PHE A 148 -0.88 5.49 0.00
C PHE A 148 -2.14 4.95 -0.69
N LEU A 149 -3.17 5.80 -0.87
CA LEU A 149 -4.42 5.39 -1.50
C LEU A 149 -4.23 4.93 -2.95
N GLU A 150 -3.34 5.60 -3.68
CA GLU A 150 -2.94 5.17 -5.02
C GLU A 150 -2.29 3.77 -5.01
N SER A 151 -1.44 3.49 -4.01
CA SER A 151 -0.83 2.16 -3.82
C SER A 151 -1.82 1.05 -3.47
N LEU A 152 -3.04 1.42 -3.06
CA LEU A 152 -4.17 0.50 -2.89
C LEU A 152 -5.00 0.33 -4.17
N GLY A 153 -4.51 0.83 -5.31
CA GLY A 153 -5.14 0.68 -6.62
C GLY A 153 -6.28 1.65 -6.89
N LEU A 154 -6.41 2.74 -6.11
CA LEU A 154 -7.35 3.81 -6.41
C LEU A 154 -6.80 4.74 -7.47
N SER A 155 -7.65 5.20 -8.39
CA SER A 155 -7.26 6.14 -9.44
C SER A 155 -7.11 7.56 -8.88
N PRO A 156 -6.31 8.44 -9.51
CA PRO A 156 -6.06 9.80 -9.00
C PRO A 156 -7.34 10.64 -8.76
N SER A 157 -8.38 10.44 -9.58
CA SER A 157 -9.68 11.11 -9.42
C SER A 157 -10.45 10.59 -8.20
N GLU A 158 -10.36 9.29 -7.90
CA GLU A 158 -10.94 8.70 -6.69
C GLU A 158 -10.18 9.16 -5.46
N VAL A 159 -8.84 9.14 -5.50
CA VAL A 159 -7.99 9.61 -4.40
C VAL A 159 -8.35 11.06 -4.04
N SER A 160 -8.42 11.94 -5.03
CA SER A 160 -8.74 13.36 -4.81
C SER A 160 -10.07 13.61 -4.09
N SER A 161 -11.06 12.73 -4.26
CA SER A 161 -12.37 12.83 -3.58
C SER A 161 -12.42 12.15 -2.21
N LEU A 162 -11.45 11.27 -1.91
CA LEU A 162 -11.34 10.53 -0.66
C LEU A 162 -10.35 11.13 0.33
N LEU A 163 -9.50 12.06 -0.12
CA LEU A 163 -8.52 12.71 0.74
C LEU A 163 -9.21 13.60 1.79
N PRO A 164 -8.91 13.41 3.09
CA PRO A 164 -9.38 14.30 4.14
C PRO A 164 -8.76 15.71 4.00
N GLN A 165 -9.51 16.73 4.42
CA GLN A 165 -9.12 18.13 4.21
C GLN A 165 -8.01 18.62 5.16
N HIS A 166 -7.90 18.04 6.36
CA HIS A 166 -7.01 18.52 7.43
C HIS A 166 -6.03 17.45 7.92
N LEU A 167 -5.91 16.34 7.20
CA LEU A 167 -5.05 15.22 7.55
C LEU A 167 -4.17 14.91 6.34
N MET A 168 -2.85 14.86 6.57
CA MET A 168 -1.89 14.66 5.49
C MET A 168 -0.88 13.54 5.77
N PHE A 169 -0.74 13.11 7.02
CA PHE A 169 0.19 12.06 7.40
C PHE A 169 -0.54 10.79 7.82
N LEU A 170 0.02 9.63 7.47
CA LEU A 170 -0.54 8.34 7.87
C LEU A 170 -0.43 8.12 9.38
N SER A 171 0.61 8.68 9.99
CA SER A 171 0.83 8.59 11.45
C SER A 171 -0.21 9.35 12.26
N ASP A 172 -0.87 10.37 11.69
CA ASP A 172 -1.88 11.16 12.39
C ASP A 172 -3.22 10.37 12.53
N ASP A 173 -3.50 9.43 11.62
CA ASP A 173 -4.68 8.56 11.66
C ASP A 173 -4.29 7.08 11.83
N HIS A 174 -3.77 6.80 13.02
CA HIS A 174 -3.36 5.46 13.43
C HIS A 174 -4.52 4.46 13.41
N VAL A 175 -5.76 4.89 13.67
CA VAL A 175 -6.94 3.99 13.65
C VAL A 175 -7.20 3.46 12.24
N MET A 176 -7.17 4.34 11.23
CA MET A 176 -7.29 3.94 9.83
C MET A 176 -6.17 2.99 9.42
N PHE A 177 -4.93 3.31 9.80
CA PHE A 177 -3.76 2.55 9.39
C PHE A 177 -3.65 1.19 10.12
N ASP A 178 -4.04 1.11 11.39
CA ASP A 178 -4.11 -0.15 12.15
C ASP A 178 -5.16 -1.09 11.57
N ASN A 179 -6.35 -0.57 11.23
CA ASN A 179 -7.39 -1.37 10.57
C ASN A 179 -6.93 -1.84 9.19
N PHE A 180 -6.19 -1.02 8.43
CA PHE A 180 -5.53 -1.44 7.21
C PHE A 180 -4.58 -2.63 7.47
N HIS A 181 -3.75 -2.58 8.51
CA HIS A 181 -2.87 -3.68 8.88
C HIS A 181 -3.61 -4.94 9.30
N VAL A 182 -4.74 -4.83 10.02
CA VAL A 182 -5.60 -5.97 10.35
C VAL A 182 -6.11 -6.64 9.07
N LEU A 183 -6.59 -5.87 8.09
CA LEU A 183 -7.06 -6.41 6.81
C LEU A 183 -5.94 -7.07 5.99
N CYS A 184 -4.75 -6.46 5.97
CA CYS A 184 -3.56 -7.06 5.36
C CYS A 184 -3.14 -8.35 6.06
N GLY A 185 -3.10 -8.37 7.39
CA GLY A 185 -2.76 -9.55 8.20
C GLY A 185 -3.76 -10.68 8.05
N TYR A 186 -5.04 -10.34 7.83
CA TYR A 186 -6.09 -11.29 7.47
C TYR A 186 -5.94 -11.88 6.04
N GLY A 187 -5.05 -11.31 5.22
CA GLY A 187 -4.76 -11.78 3.87
C GLY A 187 -5.64 -11.17 2.78
N ILE A 188 -6.28 -10.03 3.03
CA ILE A 188 -7.05 -9.32 2.00
C ILE A 188 -6.07 -8.58 1.07
N PRO A 189 -6.17 -8.76 -0.26
CA PRO A 189 -5.32 -8.04 -1.20
C PRO A 189 -5.45 -6.51 -1.04
N ARG A 190 -4.32 -5.78 -1.07
CA ARG A 190 -4.29 -4.31 -0.91
C ARG A 190 -5.20 -3.57 -1.90
N THR A 191 -5.33 -4.07 -3.13
CA THR A 191 -6.27 -3.55 -4.13
C THR A 191 -7.75 -3.69 -3.73
N ASN A 192 -8.08 -4.78 -3.03
CA ASN A 192 -9.42 -4.98 -2.49
C ASN A 192 -9.65 -4.09 -1.26
N ILE A 193 -8.61 -3.86 -0.46
CA ILE A 193 -8.67 -2.93 0.67
C ILE A 193 -8.92 -1.50 0.18
N GLY A 194 -8.27 -1.04 -0.90
CA GLY A 194 -8.56 0.27 -1.51
C GLY A 194 -10.02 0.40 -1.95
N ASN A 195 -10.57 -0.65 -2.57
CA ASN A 195 -12.00 -0.70 -2.91
C ASN A 195 -12.92 -0.67 -1.69
N MET A 196 -12.51 -1.28 -0.57
CA MET A 196 -13.23 -1.22 0.70
C MET A 196 -13.17 0.19 1.28
N TYR A 197 -12.01 0.85 1.26
CA TYR A 197 -11.85 2.23 1.72
C TYR A 197 -12.80 3.19 0.99
N LYS A 198 -12.93 3.01 -0.32
CA LYS A 198 -13.87 3.78 -1.15
C LYS A 198 -15.35 3.52 -0.80
N LYS A 199 -15.73 2.28 -0.53
CA LYS A 199 -17.15 1.86 -0.45
C LYS A 199 -17.70 1.72 0.96
N ALA A 200 -16.84 1.48 1.93
CA ALA A 200 -17.17 1.13 3.31
C ALA A 200 -16.08 1.69 4.24
N ARG A 201 -15.94 3.03 4.23
CA ARG A 201 -14.91 3.75 4.98
C ARG A 201 -15.03 3.51 6.49
N GLU A 202 -16.23 3.25 6.99
CA GLU A 202 -16.51 2.93 8.39
C GLU A 202 -15.73 1.72 8.92
N ILE A 203 -15.22 0.85 8.04
CA ILE A 203 -14.37 -0.29 8.43
C ILE A 203 -13.03 0.19 9.00
N PHE A 204 -12.54 1.32 8.51
CA PHE A 204 -11.27 1.90 8.92
C PHE A 204 -11.40 2.80 10.14
N GLU A 205 -12.63 3.08 10.58
CA GLU A 205 -12.94 3.92 11.74
C GLU A 205 -13.23 3.06 12.99
N TYR A 206 -13.05 1.74 12.92
CA TYR A 206 -13.23 0.88 14.09
C TYR A 206 -12.09 1.06 15.09
N ASP A 207 -12.44 1.19 16.37
CA ASP A 207 -11.44 1.26 17.45
C ASP A 207 -10.51 0.04 17.45
N TYR A 208 -9.34 0.24 18.07
CA TYR A 208 -8.29 -0.75 18.17
C TYR A 208 -8.82 -2.15 18.57
N GLY A 209 -8.50 -3.15 17.76
CA GLY A 209 -8.87 -4.55 18.00
C GLY A 209 -10.33 -4.92 17.66
N VAL A 210 -11.23 -3.95 17.50
CA VAL A 210 -12.66 -4.22 17.20
C VAL A 210 -12.83 -4.91 15.85
N LEU A 211 -12.10 -4.47 14.82
CA LEU A 211 -12.15 -5.10 13.50
C LEU A 211 -11.65 -6.55 13.55
N ALA A 212 -10.56 -6.81 14.27
CA ALA A 212 -10.01 -8.16 14.43
C ALA A 212 -11.00 -9.10 15.13
N LEU A 213 -11.64 -8.64 16.23
CA LEU A 213 -12.67 -9.42 16.93
C LEU A 213 -13.88 -9.71 16.04
N LYS A 214 -14.31 -8.73 15.22
CA LYS A 214 -15.40 -8.94 14.26
C LYS A 214 -15.05 -10.02 13.24
N LEU A 215 -13.83 -9.99 12.68
CA LEU A 215 -13.38 -11.01 11.72
C LEU A 215 -13.35 -12.41 12.36
N LEU A 216 -12.80 -12.54 13.57
CA LEU A 216 -12.80 -13.80 14.32
C LEU A 216 -14.21 -14.32 14.61
N ALA A 217 -15.12 -13.45 15.03
CA ALA A 217 -16.52 -13.83 15.25
C ALA A 217 -17.17 -14.38 13.97
N TYR A 218 -16.87 -13.81 12.80
CA TYR A 218 -17.35 -14.32 11.52
C TYR A 218 -16.76 -15.69 11.16
N GLU A 219 -15.47 -15.93 11.41
CA GLU A 219 -14.87 -17.24 11.20
C GLU A 219 -15.58 -18.30 12.04
N ASN A 220 -15.80 -18.03 13.33
CA ASN A 220 -16.48 -18.95 14.24
C ASN A 220 -17.92 -19.27 13.84
N LEU A 221 -18.63 -18.33 13.22
CA LEU A 221 -19.98 -18.57 12.68
C LEU A 221 -19.98 -19.40 11.38
N SER A 222 -18.85 -19.43 10.66
CA SER A 222 -18.70 -20.16 9.39
C SER A 222 -18.43 -21.65 9.59
N PHE A 223 -18.07 -22.06 10.80
CA PHE A 223 -17.81 -23.44 11.21
C PHE A 223 -19.02 -24.12 11.88
N LYS A 224 -20.22 -23.55 11.73
CA LYS A 224 -21.49 -24.10 12.20
C LYS A 224 -22.42 -24.38 11.02
#